data_AF-A0A8X6HXA6-F1
#
_entry.id   AF-A0A8X6HXA6-F1
#
_cell.length_a   1.000
_cell.length_b   1.000
_cell.length_c   1.000
_cell.angle_alpha   90.00
_cell.angle_beta   90.00
_cell.angle_gamma   90.00
#
_symmetry.space_group_name_H-M   'P 1'
#
loop_
_entity.id
_entity.type
_entity.pdbx_description
1 polymer ?
#
loop_
_entity_poly.entity_id
_entity_poly.type
_entity_poly.pdbx_seq_one_letter_code
_entity_poly.pdbx_strand_id
1 'polypeptide(L)'
;MWYSNEAKHYGHYFARTRIAVEQRSFVWNIEQFRSFQESICEIASSSAEQSMITLKYFPSCGQNSEIFIRVEVCPHDPQLKNSTFLLYLMDTSGNRTKCLNDEIAFGTDIKTTPFSLTFSKEELMKNESRYLPNDVLQLYCECDIGTGIVLEETEKISFGCPLSIREGNLTCNDMKSEKMFLEAAKILIGNLESSYKENSLCDTKLKTKTCSFLAHKFILGAHSPVFKAMFTNDMRGRGTANV
;
A
#
# COMPACT_ATOMS: atom_id res chain seq x y z
N MET A 1 -18.72 -0.88 46.34
CA MET A 1 -18.67 -1.30 44.92
C MET A 1 -17.48 -0.59 44.29
N TRP A 2 -16.46 -1.33 43.90
CA TRP A 2 -15.22 -0.78 43.34
C TRP A 2 -15.30 -0.93 41.83
N TYR A 3 -15.28 0.18 41.08
CA TYR A 3 -15.13 0.14 39.63
C TYR A 3 -13.65 -0.06 39.30
N SER A 4 -13.30 -1.22 38.75
CA SER A 4 -12.01 -1.46 38.11
C SER A 4 -11.97 -0.69 36.78
N ASN A 5 -11.36 0.49 36.77
CA ASN A 5 -11.00 1.17 35.52
C ASN A 5 -9.74 0.53 34.95
N GLU A 6 -9.90 -0.53 34.15
CA GLU A 6 -8.85 -1.02 33.27
C GLU A 6 -8.54 0.07 32.23
N ALA A 7 -7.36 0.69 32.36
CA ALA A 7 -6.89 1.62 31.34
C ALA A 7 -6.61 0.83 30.05
N LYS A 8 -7.47 1.02 29.04
CA LYS A 8 -7.25 0.46 27.71
C LYS A 8 -6.02 1.11 27.10
N HIS A 9 -4.94 0.34 26.94
CA HIS A 9 -3.76 0.77 26.20
C HIS A 9 -4.07 0.75 24.70
N TYR A 10 -4.12 1.93 24.07
CA TYR A 10 -4.23 2.03 22.63
C TYR A 10 -2.81 2.18 22.06
N GLY A 11 -2.38 1.19 21.27
CA GLY A 11 -1.17 1.28 20.46
C GLY A 11 -1.53 1.71 19.05
N HIS A 12 -0.83 2.69 18.51
CA HIS A 12 -0.92 3.03 17.09
C HIS A 12 0.24 2.38 16.35
N TYR A 13 -0.10 1.59 15.33
CA TYR A 13 0.83 0.91 14.44
C TYR A 13 0.71 1.55 13.06
N PHE A 14 1.83 2.04 12.55
CA PHE A 14 1.92 2.51 11.16
C PHE A 14 2.85 1.56 10.40
N ALA A 15 2.27 0.86 9.44
CA ALA A 15 2.97 0.01 8.49
C ALA A 15 2.72 0.55 7.08
N ARG A 16 3.76 0.51 6.24
CA ARG A 16 3.67 0.94 4.85
C ARG A 16 4.23 -0.13 3.93
N THR A 17 3.45 -0.47 2.92
CA THR A 17 3.89 -1.26 1.77
C THR A 17 3.89 -0.37 0.53
N ARG A 18 4.95 -0.41 -0.26
CA ARG A 18 5.06 0.28 -1.55
C ARG A 18 5.19 -0.78 -2.64
N ILE A 19 4.30 -0.72 -3.62
CA ILE A 19 4.26 -1.64 -4.76
C ILE A 19 4.74 -0.86 -6.00
N ALA A 20 5.65 -1.44 -6.77
CA ALA A 20 6.05 -0.88 -8.06
C ALA A 20 4.96 -1.16 -9.10
N VAL A 21 4.68 -0.15 -9.94
CA VAL A 21 3.73 -0.26 -11.04
C VAL A 21 4.43 0.19 -12.31
N GLU A 22 4.46 -0.68 -13.33
CA GLU A 22 4.86 -0.32 -14.68
C GLU A 22 3.61 0.00 -15.50
N GLN A 23 3.54 1.23 -16.02
CA GLN A 23 2.47 1.65 -16.93
C GLN A 23 2.90 1.45 -18.38
N ARG A 24 2.03 0.87 -19.20
CA ARG A 24 2.29 0.63 -20.62
C ARG A 24 1.09 1.03 -21.46
N SER A 25 1.39 1.55 -22.65
CA SER A 25 0.39 1.85 -23.67
C SER A 25 0.94 1.52 -25.05
N PHE A 26 0.19 0.79 -25.87
CA PHE A 26 0.62 0.39 -27.21
C PHE A 26 -0.57 0.08 -28.12
N VAL A 27 -0.30 0.04 -29.43
CA VAL A 27 -1.27 -0.44 -30.44
C VAL A 27 -0.93 -1.88 -30.77
N TRP A 28 -1.91 -2.75 -30.67
CA TRP A 28 -1.86 -4.13 -31.11
C TRP A 28 -2.66 -4.29 -32.40
N ASN A 29 -1.95 -4.64 -33.47
CA ASN A 29 -2.55 -4.94 -34.77
C ASN A 29 -2.81 -6.45 -34.87
N ILE A 30 -4.06 -6.83 -35.08
CA ILE A 30 -4.46 -8.20 -35.37
C ILE A 30 -4.67 -8.28 -36.89
N GLU A 31 -3.65 -8.81 -37.57
CA GLU A 31 -3.64 -8.98 -39.02
C GLU A 31 -4.50 -10.17 -39.45
N GLN A 32 -4.97 -10.12 -40.70
CA GLN A 32 -5.77 -11.18 -41.31
C GLN A 32 -6.99 -11.54 -40.45
N PHE A 33 -7.67 -10.54 -39.89
CA PHE A 33 -8.74 -10.70 -38.91
C PHE A 33 -9.84 -11.67 -39.40
N ARG A 34 -10.17 -11.64 -40.69
CA ARG A 34 -11.15 -12.56 -41.31
C ARG A 34 -10.79 -14.04 -41.17
N SER A 35 -9.50 -14.37 -41.21
CA SER A 35 -9.00 -15.74 -40.99
C SER A 35 -9.35 -16.24 -39.59
N PHE A 36 -9.54 -15.30 -38.65
CA PHE A 36 -9.98 -15.54 -37.29
C PHE A 36 -9.05 -16.52 -36.55
N GLN A 37 -7.74 -16.37 -36.79
CA GLN A 37 -6.69 -17.11 -36.10
C GLN A 37 -6.35 -16.47 -34.75
N GLU A 38 -5.66 -17.24 -33.91
CA GLU A 38 -5.08 -16.73 -32.68
C GLU A 38 -4.02 -15.66 -33.01
N SER A 39 -4.02 -14.57 -32.25
CA SER A 39 -2.99 -13.55 -32.31
C SER A 39 -2.41 -13.35 -30.91
N ILE A 40 -1.12 -13.08 -30.85
CA ILE A 40 -0.37 -12.96 -29.60
C ILE A 40 0.33 -11.61 -29.56
N CYS A 41 0.30 -10.95 -28.41
CA CYS A 41 1.09 -9.76 -28.13
C CYS A 41 1.89 -9.95 -26.84
N GLU A 42 3.19 -9.70 -26.91
CA GLU A 42 4.08 -9.79 -25.75
C GLU A 42 4.34 -8.40 -25.16
N ILE A 43 4.27 -8.32 -23.83
CA ILE A 43 4.52 -7.11 -23.06
C ILE A 43 5.81 -7.34 -22.26
N ALA A 44 6.89 -6.69 -22.67
CA ALA A 44 8.19 -6.77 -22.02
C ALA A 44 8.31 -5.84 -20.81
N SER A 45 9.10 -6.26 -19.82
CA SER A 45 9.48 -5.43 -18.69
C SER A 45 10.39 -4.28 -19.14
N SER A 46 10.43 -3.19 -18.36
CA SER A 46 11.44 -2.14 -18.55
C SER A 46 12.77 -2.54 -17.92
N SER A 47 12.72 -3.47 -16.98
CA SER A 47 13.83 -3.87 -16.11
C SER A 47 14.39 -5.27 -16.43
N ALA A 48 13.72 -6.03 -17.30
CA ALA A 48 14.12 -7.39 -17.68
C ALA A 48 14.10 -7.56 -19.21
N GLU A 49 15.00 -8.40 -19.71
CA GLU A 49 15.07 -8.76 -21.14
C GLU A 49 13.92 -9.68 -21.58
N GLN A 50 13.15 -10.23 -20.64
CA GLN A 50 12.07 -11.19 -20.91
C GLN A 50 10.67 -10.56 -20.82
N SER A 51 9.73 -11.13 -21.59
CA SER A 51 8.32 -10.77 -21.61
C SER A 51 7.64 -11.08 -20.27
N MET A 52 7.01 -10.08 -19.64
CA MET A 52 6.32 -10.24 -18.35
C MET A 52 4.95 -10.88 -18.53
N ILE A 53 4.24 -10.48 -19.59
CA ILE A 53 2.86 -10.88 -19.86
C ILE A 53 2.70 -11.12 -21.36
N THR A 54 1.92 -12.13 -21.70
CA THR A 54 1.41 -12.34 -23.06
C THR A 54 -0.10 -12.13 -23.09
N LEU A 55 -0.57 -11.32 -24.03
CA LEU A 55 -1.98 -11.23 -24.40
C LEU A 55 -2.24 -12.20 -25.54
N LYS A 56 -3.29 -13.03 -25.39
CA LYS A 56 -3.76 -13.93 -26.44
C LYS A 56 -5.16 -13.54 -26.87
N TYR A 57 -5.30 -13.23 -28.14
CA TYR A 57 -6.57 -13.00 -28.79
C TYR A 57 -7.02 -14.30 -29.43
N PHE A 58 -8.25 -14.74 -29.18
CA PHE A 58 -8.79 -15.92 -29.86
C PHE A 58 -10.31 -15.93 -30.04
N PRO A 59 -10.80 -16.69 -31.04
CA PRO A 59 -12.21 -16.96 -31.28
C PRO A 59 -12.90 -17.72 -30.16
N SER A 60 -14.15 -17.38 -29.86
CA SER A 60 -15.03 -18.23 -29.07
C SER A 60 -16.42 -18.32 -29.68
N CYS A 61 -16.89 -19.54 -29.95
CA CYS A 61 -18.27 -19.76 -30.40
C CYS A 61 -19.23 -19.65 -29.20
N GLY A 62 -20.29 -18.84 -29.35
CA GLY A 62 -21.40 -18.74 -28.41
C GLY A 62 -22.52 -19.75 -28.68
N GLN A 63 -23.54 -19.75 -27.84
CA GLN A 63 -24.68 -20.68 -27.95
C GLN A 63 -25.50 -20.51 -29.25
N ASN A 64 -25.44 -19.34 -29.89
CA ASN A 64 -26.21 -19.01 -31.10
C ASN A 64 -25.37 -18.97 -32.39
N SER A 65 -24.21 -19.64 -32.42
CA SER A 65 -23.22 -19.50 -33.51
C SER A 65 -22.64 -18.09 -33.68
N GLU A 66 -22.95 -17.18 -32.76
CA GLU A 66 -22.29 -15.87 -32.66
C GLU A 66 -20.85 -16.07 -32.22
N ILE A 67 -19.94 -15.34 -32.86
CA ILE A 67 -18.52 -15.50 -32.61
C ILE A 67 -18.05 -14.33 -31.75
N PHE A 68 -17.80 -14.64 -30.48
CA PHE A 68 -17.21 -13.71 -29.53
C PHE A 68 -15.70 -13.67 -29.68
N ILE A 69 -15.16 -12.50 -29.44
CA ILE A 69 -13.72 -12.28 -29.38
C ILE A 69 -13.31 -12.34 -27.92
N ARG A 70 -12.35 -13.22 -27.60
CA ARG A 70 -11.80 -13.32 -26.26
C ARG A 70 -10.35 -12.88 -26.22
N VAL A 71 -9.97 -12.29 -25.09
CA VAL A 71 -8.60 -11.96 -24.75
C VAL A 71 -8.26 -12.67 -23.45
N GLU A 72 -7.18 -13.44 -23.45
CA GLU A 72 -6.59 -14.02 -22.25
C GLU A 72 -5.27 -13.32 -21.94
N VAL A 73 -5.05 -13.07 -20.66
CA VAL A 73 -3.81 -12.49 -20.15
C VAL A 73 -3.03 -13.59 -19.47
N CYS A 74 -1.85 -13.91 -20.00
CA CYS A 74 -0.98 -14.96 -19.49
C CYS A 74 0.27 -14.33 -18.85
N PRO A 75 0.38 -14.27 -17.52
CA PRO A 75 1.59 -13.80 -16.86
C PRO A 75 2.70 -14.87 -16.95
N HIS A 76 3.94 -14.42 -17.17
CA HIS A 76 5.14 -15.28 -17.14
C HIS A 76 6.00 -15.03 -15.91
N ASP A 77 5.96 -13.81 -15.38
CA ASP A 77 6.71 -13.44 -14.19
C ASP A 77 5.91 -13.78 -12.91
N PRO A 78 6.41 -14.71 -12.05
CA PRO A 78 5.73 -15.10 -10.82
C PRO A 78 5.67 -14.00 -9.75
N GLN A 79 6.43 -12.91 -9.92
CA GLN A 79 6.39 -11.76 -9.00
C GLN A 79 5.18 -10.86 -9.24
N LEU A 80 4.55 -10.94 -10.42
CA LEU A 80 3.36 -10.16 -10.73
C LEU A 80 2.24 -10.51 -9.74
N LYS A 81 1.60 -9.47 -9.21
CA LYS A 81 0.50 -9.62 -8.23
C LYS A 81 -0.83 -9.21 -8.80
N ASN A 82 -0.86 -8.11 -9.53
CA ASN A 82 -2.05 -7.63 -10.19
C ASN A 82 -1.69 -6.82 -11.43
N SER A 83 -2.66 -6.70 -12.33
CA SER A 83 -2.60 -5.73 -13.41
C SER A 83 -4.00 -5.27 -13.77
N THR A 84 -4.10 -3.99 -14.12
CA THR A 84 -5.30 -3.47 -14.78
C THR A 84 -5.07 -3.50 -16.29
N PHE A 85 -6.07 -3.95 -17.05
CA PHE A 85 -6.06 -3.96 -18.51
C PHE A 85 -7.25 -3.18 -19.06
N LEU A 86 -6.94 -2.21 -19.90
CA LEU A 86 -7.90 -1.34 -20.55
C LEU A 86 -7.67 -1.42 -22.05
N LEU A 87 -8.64 -1.99 -22.78
CA LEU A 87 -8.56 -2.10 -24.24
C LEU A 87 -9.57 -1.18 -24.90
N TYR A 88 -9.14 -0.62 -26.02
CA TYR A 88 -9.95 0.24 -26.88
C TYR A 88 -9.94 -0.29 -28.31
N LEU A 89 -11.12 -0.39 -28.90
CA LEU A 89 -11.29 -0.54 -30.34
C LEU A 89 -10.96 0.79 -31.01
N MET A 90 -10.04 0.74 -31.97
CA MET A 90 -9.66 1.90 -32.79
C MET A 90 -10.45 1.91 -34.10
N ASP A 91 -10.97 3.07 -34.51
CA ASP A 91 -11.47 3.26 -35.87
C ASP A 91 -10.43 3.90 -36.81
N THR A 92 -10.73 3.91 -38.10
CA THR A 92 -9.87 4.51 -39.14
C THR A 92 -9.60 6.00 -38.98
N SER A 93 -10.38 6.70 -38.14
CA SER A 93 -10.16 8.12 -37.79
C SER A 93 -9.31 8.30 -36.54
N GLY A 94 -8.90 7.20 -35.89
CA GLY A 94 -8.12 7.19 -34.65
C GLY A 94 -8.95 7.33 -33.37
N ASN A 95 -10.29 7.28 -33.46
CA ASN A 95 -11.14 7.34 -32.28
C ASN A 95 -11.06 6.02 -31.50
N ARG A 96 -11.10 6.13 -30.17
CA ARG A 96 -10.99 5.02 -29.23
C ARG A 96 -12.34 4.73 -28.59
N THR A 97 -12.86 3.53 -28.82
CA THR A 97 -14.06 3.03 -28.13
C THR A 97 -13.66 1.96 -27.13
N LYS A 98 -13.89 2.20 -25.85
CA LYS A 98 -13.53 1.27 -24.77
C LYS A 98 -14.25 -0.07 -24.95
N CYS A 99 -13.50 -1.17 -24.96
CA CYS A 99 -14.03 -2.51 -25.22
C CYS A 99 -13.64 -3.58 -24.17
N LEU A 100 -12.70 -3.28 -23.28
CA LEU A 100 -12.40 -4.08 -22.09
C LEU A 100 -11.90 -3.16 -20.98
N ASN A 101 -12.27 -3.46 -19.74
CA ASN A 101 -11.66 -2.90 -18.55
C ASN A 101 -11.75 -3.88 -17.41
N ASP A 102 -10.63 -4.49 -17.07
CA ASP A 102 -10.59 -5.51 -16.06
C ASP A 102 -9.36 -5.39 -15.17
N GLU A 103 -9.51 -5.88 -13.94
CA GLU A 103 -8.42 -5.98 -12.97
C GLU A 103 -8.14 -7.46 -12.72
N ILE A 104 -6.91 -7.86 -13.02
CA ILE A 104 -6.49 -9.24 -13.00
C ILE A 104 -5.52 -9.42 -11.86
N ALA A 105 -5.90 -10.24 -10.88
CA ALA A 105 -4.98 -10.73 -9.87
C ALA A 105 -4.19 -11.92 -10.42
N PHE A 106 -2.89 -11.93 -10.17
CA PHE A 106 -1.97 -13.00 -10.53
C PHE A 106 -1.53 -13.74 -9.26
N GLY A 107 -1.34 -15.05 -9.37
CA GLY A 107 -0.92 -15.90 -8.27
C GLY A 107 -0.74 -17.33 -8.72
N THR A 108 0.04 -18.12 -7.96
CA THR A 108 0.40 -19.51 -8.30
C THR A 108 -0.79 -20.44 -8.51
N ASP A 109 -1.94 -20.13 -7.91
CA ASP A 109 -3.16 -20.93 -7.98
C ASP A 109 -4.31 -20.23 -8.73
N ILE A 110 -4.08 -19.04 -9.29
CA ILE A 110 -5.11 -18.29 -10.00
C ILE A 110 -5.01 -18.61 -11.49
N LYS A 111 -5.95 -19.40 -12.00
CA LYS A 111 -6.14 -19.52 -13.46
C LYS A 111 -6.70 -18.22 -13.99
N THR A 112 -6.00 -17.63 -14.96
CA THR A 112 -6.49 -16.48 -15.71
C THR A 112 -7.67 -16.91 -16.57
N THR A 113 -8.83 -16.29 -16.35
CA THR A 113 -10.02 -16.53 -17.18
C THR A 113 -10.02 -15.59 -18.36
N PRO A 114 -10.29 -16.07 -19.58
CA PRO A 114 -10.39 -15.21 -20.75
C PRO A 114 -11.57 -14.22 -20.64
N PHE A 115 -11.35 -12.98 -21.05
CA PHE A 115 -12.34 -11.91 -21.09
C PHE A 115 -12.97 -11.81 -22.46
N SER A 116 -14.27 -11.52 -22.52
CA SER A 116 -14.93 -11.20 -23.79
C SER A 116 -14.85 -9.70 -24.05
N LEU A 117 -14.50 -9.32 -25.29
CA LEU A 117 -14.63 -7.93 -25.72
C LEU A 117 -16.11 -7.56 -25.89
N THR A 118 -16.43 -6.27 -25.80
CA THR A 118 -17.82 -5.78 -25.89
C THR A 118 -18.44 -5.85 -27.29
N PHE A 119 -17.70 -6.31 -28.30
CA PHE A 119 -18.18 -6.41 -29.68
C PHE A 119 -18.02 -7.83 -30.23
N SER A 120 -18.91 -8.20 -31.14
CA SER A 120 -18.84 -9.49 -31.85
C SER A 120 -18.11 -9.38 -33.19
N LYS A 121 -17.75 -10.53 -33.76
CA LYS A 121 -17.18 -10.59 -35.12
C LYS A 121 -18.14 -9.98 -36.13
N GLU A 122 -19.43 -10.29 -36.02
CA GLU A 122 -20.46 -9.86 -36.96
C GLU A 122 -20.63 -8.33 -36.94
N GLU A 123 -20.52 -7.70 -35.78
CA GLU A 123 -20.55 -6.23 -35.64
C GLU A 123 -19.37 -5.55 -36.32
N LEU A 124 -18.16 -6.11 -36.17
CA LEU A 124 -16.96 -5.61 -36.85
C LEU A 124 -17.06 -5.79 -38.37
N MET A 125 -17.53 -6.95 -38.83
CA MET A 125 -17.72 -7.23 -40.26
C MET A 125 -18.77 -6.32 -40.91
N LYS A 126 -19.85 -5.96 -40.19
CA LYS A 126 -20.84 -4.98 -40.67
C LYS A 126 -20.27 -3.58 -40.83
N ASN A 127 -19.23 -3.25 -40.08
CA ASN A 127 -18.58 -1.93 -40.05
C ASN A 127 -17.13 -2.01 -40.55
N GLU A 128 -16.87 -2.87 -41.55
CA GLU A 128 -15.52 -3.22 -42.00
C GLU A 128 -14.70 -1.99 -42.43
N SER A 129 -15.29 -1.08 -43.20
CA SER A 129 -14.62 0.14 -43.67
C SER A 129 -14.17 1.06 -42.53
N ARG A 130 -14.75 0.90 -41.34
CA ARG A 130 -14.45 1.70 -40.15
C ARG A 130 -13.42 1.02 -39.23
N TYR A 131 -13.52 -0.29 -39.02
CA TYR A 131 -12.74 -0.99 -37.99
C TYR A 131 -11.72 -2.00 -38.52
N LEU A 132 -11.82 -2.40 -39.80
CA LEU A 132 -11.00 -3.44 -40.40
C LEU A 132 -10.32 -2.98 -41.71
N PRO A 133 -9.69 -1.79 -41.75
CA PRO A 133 -8.95 -1.37 -42.95
C PRO A 133 -7.85 -2.39 -43.26
N ASN A 134 -7.79 -2.86 -44.52
CA ASN A 134 -6.85 -3.90 -44.97
C ASN A 134 -6.93 -5.21 -44.17
N ASP A 135 -8.10 -5.57 -43.63
CA ASP A 135 -8.30 -6.77 -42.80
C ASP A 135 -7.44 -6.79 -41.52
N VAL A 136 -7.15 -5.60 -40.99
CA VAL A 136 -6.41 -5.42 -39.72
C VAL A 136 -7.33 -4.81 -38.67
N LEU A 137 -7.54 -5.52 -37.56
CA LEU A 137 -8.18 -4.98 -36.38
C LEU A 137 -7.14 -4.30 -35.49
N GLN A 138 -7.38 -3.06 -35.11
CA GLN A 138 -6.48 -2.31 -34.23
C GLN A 138 -7.09 -2.18 -32.83
N LEU A 139 -6.36 -2.71 -31.84
CA LEU A 139 -6.67 -2.53 -30.42
C LEU A 139 -5.61 -1.64 -29.80
N TYR A 140 -6.04 -0.57 -29.13
CA TYR A 140 -5.15 0.21 -28.29
C TYR A 140 -5.25 -0.29 -26.86
N CYS A 141 -4.12 -0.71 -26.31
CA CYS A 141 -3.99 -1.29 -24.97
C CYS A 141 -3.35 -0.29 -24.03
N GLU A 142 -3.94 -0.14 -22.84
CA GLU A 142 -3.32 0.49 -21.68
C GLU A 142 -3.33 -0.52 -20.53
N CYS A 143 -2.19 -0.66 -19.85
CA CYS A 143 -2.12 -1.51 -18.67
C CYS A 143 -1.20 -0.93 -17.59
N ASP A 144 -1.62 -1.15 -16.35
CA ASP A 144 -0.86 -0.87 -15.14
C ASP A 144 -0.49 -2.21 -14.51
N ILE A 145 0.79 -2.57 -14.55
CA ILE A 145 1.29 -3.88 -14.14
C ILE A 145 2.01 -3.74 -12.80
N GLY A 146 1.50 -4.37 -11.75
CA GLY A 146 2.16 -4.43 -10.46
C GLY A 146 3.34 -5.40 -10.47
N THR A 147 4.57 -4.89 -10.44
CA THR A 147 5.82 -5.68 -10.53
C THR A 147 6.35 -6.13 -9.17
N GLY A 148 5.55 -6.04 -8.11
CA GLY A 148 5.88 -6.53 -6.78
C GLY A 148 6.21 -5.44 -5.74
N ILE A 149 6.62 -5.90 -4.56
CA ILE A 149 6.87 -5.06 -3.39
C ILE A 149 8.26 -4.42 -3.51
N VAL A 150 8.30 -3.09 -3.48
CA VAL A 150 9.55 -2.30 -3.44
C VAL A 150 9.99 -2.06 -2.01
N LEU A 151 9.03 -1.91 -1.10
CA LEU A 151 9.30 -1.64 0.32
C LEU A 151 8.15 -2.18 1.17
N GLU A 152 8.49 -2.86 2.25
CA GLU A 152 7.55 -3.33 3.27
C GLU A 152 8.19 -3.16 4.64
N GLU A 153 7.81 -2.09 5.34
CA GLU A 153 8.42 -1.74 6.63
C GLU A 153 7.35 -1.25 7.63
N THR A 154 7.58 -1.57 8.90
CA THR A 154 6.83 -0.96 10.02
C THR A 154 7.52 0.35 10.38
N GLU A 155 6.95 1.45 9.90
CA GLU A 155 7.55 2.77 10.03
C GLU A 155 7.43 3.36 11.44
N LYS A 156 6.37 3.01 12.21
CA LYS A 156 6.19 3.55 13.57
C LYS A 156 5.38 2.63 14.48
N ILE A 157 5.87 2.47 15.69
CA ILE A 157 5.14 1.85 16.80
C ILE A 157 5.09 2.88 17.93
N SER A 158 3.88 3.32 18.31
CA SER A 158 3.71 4.23 19.46
C SER A 158 2.66 3.72 20.42
N PHE A 159 3.05 3.60 21.69
CA PHE A 159 2.17 3.26 22.80
C PHE A 159 1.92 4.52 23.63
N GLY A 160 0.66 4.96 23.70
CA GLY A 160 0.28 6.15 24.45
C GLY A 160 -1.22 6.42 24.38
N CYS A 161 -1.77 7.03 25.44
CA CYS A 161 -3.19 7.39 25.52
C CYS A 161 -3.63 8.17 24.28
N PRO A 162 -4.81 7.88 23.70
CA PRO A 162 -5.36 8.68 22.63
C PRO A 162 -5.81 10.01 23.26
N LEU A 163 -4.95 11.02 23.22
CA LEU A 163 -5.47 12.37 23.07
C LEU A 163 -6.15 12.37 21.72
N SER A 164 -7.48 12.27 21.74
CA SER A 164 -8.35 12.26 20.56
C SER A 164 -7.94 13.38 19.62
N ILE A 165 -7.19 13.04 18.57
CA ILE A 165 -7.19 13.84 17.36
C ILE A 165 -8.58 13.57 16.79
N ARG A 166 -9.51 14.45 17.15
CA ARG A 166 -10.82 14.49 16.55
C ARG A 166 -10.56 14.91 15.11
N GLU A 167 -10.47 13.95 14.22
CA GLU A 167 -10.38 14.18 12.77
C GLU A 167 -11.67 14.91 12.35
N GLY A 168 -11.59 16.23 12.36
CA GLY A 168 -12.51 17.13 11.70
C GLY A 168 -11.72 17.87 10.64
N ASN A 169 -11.84 17.42 9.40
CA ASN A 169 -11.51 18.12 8.15
C ASN A 169 -10.21 18.94 8.18
N LEU A 170 -9.08 18.27 7.93
CA LEU A 170 -7.78 18.91 7.75
C LEU A 170 -7.83 19.79 6.48
N THR A 171 -7.61 21.08 6.68
CA THR A 171 -7.30 22.04 5.62
C THR A 171 -5.79 22.34 5.65
N CYS A 172 -5.24 22.87 4.57
CA CYS A 172 -3.80 23.03 4.32
C CYS A 172 -2.98 23.88 5.33
N ASN A 173 -3.54 24.28 6.47
CA ASN A 173 -2.84 24.98 7.56
C ASN A 173 -2.24 24.05 8.63
N ASP A 174 -2.61 22.76 8.67
CA ASP A 174 -2.27 21.87 9.79
C ASP A 174 -0.83 21.32 9.78
N MET A 175 -0.18 21.26 8.61
CA MET A 175 1.20 20.77 8.47
C MET A 175 2.25 21.66 9.17
N LYS A 176 1.91 22.93 9.41
CA LYS A 176 2.77 23.90 10.13
C LYS A 176 2.72 23.68 11.65
N SER A 177 1.58 23.22 12.17
CA SER A 177 1.33 22.94 13.58
C SER A 177 2.08 21.69 14.06
N GLU A 178 2.07 20.62 13.26
CA GLU A 178 2.75 19.36 13.61
C GLU A 178 4.28 19.51 13.66
N LYS A 179 4.86 20.25 12.70
CA LYS A 179 6.29 20.55 12.69
C LYS A 179 6.70 21.41 13.89
N MET A 180 5.87 22.37 14.30
CA MET A 180 6.10 23.18 15.50
C MET A 180 6.04 22.34 16.78
N PHE A 181 5.10 21.39 16.88
CA PHE A 181 4.99 20.51 18.04
C PHE A 181 6.20 19.57 18.17
N LEU A 182 6.63 18.96 17.05
CA LEU A 182 7.83 18.12 17.03
C LEU A 182 9.09 18.89 17.44
N GLU A 183 9.20 20.14 17.01
CA GLU A 183 10.34 20.98 17.37
C GLU A 183 10.32 21.36 18.85
N ALA A 184 9.16 21.73 19.40
CA ALA A 184 9.00 21.98 20.83
C ALA A 184 9.31 20.75 21.68
N ALA A 185 8.89 19.56 21.24
CA ALA A 185 9.18 18.30 21.92
C ALA A 185 10.69 17.99 21.92
N LYS A 186 11.39 18.20 20.79
CA LYS A 186 12.85 18.03 20.70
C LYS A 186 13.59 18.97 21.64
N ILE A 187 13.18 20.25 21.70
CA ILE A 187 13.79 21.23 22.61
C ILE A 187 13.60 20.80 24.06
N LEU A 188 12.40 20.36 24.44
CA LEU A 188 12.11 19.88 25.79
C LEU A 188 12.96 18.65 26.16
N ILE A 189 13.03 17.65 25.27
CA ILE A 189 13.84 16.44 25.48
C ILE A 189 15.32 16.81 25.62
N GLY A 190 15.85 17.67 24.75
CA GLY A 190 17.23 18.14 24.81
C GLY A 190 17.54 18.87 26.13
N ASN A 191 16.61 19.70 26.62
CA ASN A 191 16.76 20.37 27.91
C ASN A 191 16.79 19.35 29.07
N LEU A 192 15.89 18.37 29.09
CA LEU A 192 15.88 17.33 30.13
C LEU A 192 17.15 16.46 30.10
N GLU A 193 17.67 16.13 28.91
CA GLU A 193 18.94 15.41 28.76
C GLU A 193 20.12 16.23 29.28
N SER A 194 20.15 17.54 29.01
CA SER A 194 21.18 18.43 29.55
C SER A 194 21.14 18.46 31.08
N SER A 195 19.96 18.56 31.69
CA SER A 195 19.80 18.53 33.14
C SER A 195 20.26 17.21 33.76
N TYR A 196 20.05 16.08 33.08
CA TYR A 196 20.57 14.78 33.51
C TYR A 196 22.10 14.72 33.43
N LYS A 197 22.70 15.13 32.29
CA LYS A 197 24.16 15.10 32.09
C LYS A 197 24.90 16.02 33.07
N GLU A 198 24.34 17.17 33.36
CA GLU A 198 24.91 18.17 34.26
C GLU A 198 24.62 17.88 35.75
N ASN A 199 23.79 16.87 36.04
CA ASN A 199 23.28 16.59 37.39
C ASN A 199 22.64 17.82 38.07
N SER A 200 21.97 18.68 37.28
CA SER A 200 21.37 19.92 37.78
C SER A 200 19.97 19.66 38.33
N LEU A 201 19.61 20.29 39.45
CA LEU A 201 18.29 20.18 40.10
C LEU A 201 17.88 18.75 40.50
N CYS A 202 18.84 17.84 40.71
CA CYS A 202 18.56 16.49 41.20
C CYS A 202 18.01 16.53 42.63
N ASP A 203 16.91 15.82 42.85
CA ASP A 203 16.18 15.76 44.13
C ASP A 203 16.21 14.35 44.77
N THR A 204 16.92 13.41 44.13
CA THR A 204 17.16 12.06 44.64
C THR A 204 18.50 11.49 44.19
N LYS A 205 18.89 10.37 44.82
CA LYS A 205 20.12 9.63 44.51
C LYS A 205 19.81 8.13 44.47
N LEU A 206 20.09 7.50 43.34
CA LEU A 206 20.00 6.04 43.18
C LEU A 206 21.32 5.42 43.63
N LYS A 207 21.26 4.43 44.52
CA LYS A 207 22.44 3.73 45.02
C LYS A 207 22.38 2.27 44.59
N THR A 208 23.38 1.81 43.87
CA THR A 208 23.62 0.40 43.57
C THR A 208 24.66 -0.16 44.54
N LYS A 209 24.98 -1.45 44.41
CA LYS A 209 26.03 -2.08 45.23
C LYS A 209 27.41 -1.45 45.01
N THR A 210 27.65 -0.93 43.80
CA THR A 210 28.98 -0.48 43.36
C THR A 210 29.07 1.03 43.18
N CYS A 211 27.96 1.71 42.87
CA CYS A 211 27.97 3.12 42.47
C CYS A 211 26.74 3.86 43.00
N SER A 212 26.75 5.18 42.87
CA SER A 212 25.58 5.99 43.17
C SER A 212 25.44 7.19 42.23
N PHE A 213 24.22 7.44 41.77
CA PHE A 213 23.89 8.36 40.70
C PHE A 213 22.86 9.39 41.18
N LEU A 214 23.06 10.66 40.87
CA LEU A 214 22.06 11.70 41.10
C LEU A 214 20.95 11.57 40.05
N ALA A 215 19.71 11.83 40.44
CA ALA A 215 18.55 11.68 39.55
C ALA A 215 17.39 12.59 39.97
N HIS A 216 16.34 12.61 39.15
CA HIS A 216 15.13 13.40 39.36
C HIS A 216 13.92 12.49 39.60
N LYS A 217 13.25 12.65 40.74
CA LYS A 217 12.08 11.86 41.14
C LYS A 217 10.95 11.97 40.13
N PHE A 218 10.70 13.18 39.64
CA PHE A 218 9.66 13.42 38.65
C PHE A 218 9.91 12.64 37.35
N ILE A 219 11.14 12.68 36.82
CA ILE A 219 11.51 11.95 35.59
C ILE A 219 11.40 10.44 35.83
N LEU A 220 11.99 9.93 36.92
CA LEU A 220 11.93 8.51 37.27
C LEU A 220 10.48 8.03 37.47
N GLY A 221 9.64 8.82 38.15
CA GLY A 221 8.24 8.50 38.38
C GLY A 221 7.37 8.62 37.13
N ALA A 222 7.69 9.51 36.19
CA ALA A 222 7.00 9.58 34.90
C ALA A 222 7.27 8.34 34.04
N HIS A 223 8.50 7.80 34.09
CA HIS A 223 8.94 6.69 33.24
C HIS A 223 8.87 5.30 33.90
N SER A 224 8.65 5.22 35.21
CA SER A 224 8.55 3.95 35.93
C SER A 224 7.45 4.00 36.99
N PRO A 225 6.38 3.19 36.82
CA PRO A 225 5.33 3.06 37.83
C PRO A 225 5.88 2.64 39.20
N VAL A 226 6.96 1.85 39.23
CA VAL A 226 7.62 1.42 40.46
C VAL A 226 8.27 2.60 41.18
N PHE A 227 9.02 3.44 40.45
CA PHE A 227 9.59 4.66 41.05
C PHE A 227 8.52 5.67 41.42
N LYS A 228 7.46 5.79 40.62
CA LYS A 228 6.30 6.63 40.94
C LYS A 228 5.71 6.23 42.29
N ALA A 229 5.34 4.96 42.45
CA ALA A 229 4.79 4.42 43.69
C ALA A 229 5.76 4.58 44.88
N MET A 230 7.07 4.41 44.64
CA MET A 230 8.12 4.62 45.65
C MET A 230 8.18 6.08 46.15
N PHE A 231 8.02 7.07 45.26
CA PHE A 231 8.08 8.49 45.62
C PHE A 231 6.74 9.08 46.07
N THR A 232 5.60 8.47 45.70
CA THR A 232 4.25 8.95 46.04
C THR A 232 3.62 8.25 47.25
N ASN A 233 4.39 7.49 48.03
CA ASN A 233 3.98 6.82 49.29
C ASN A 233 2.96 5.66 49.15
N ASP A 234 2.99 4.88 48.05
CA ASP A 234 2.18 3.65 47.92
C ASP A 234 2.89 2.38 48.47
N MET A 235 4.15 2.53 48.89
CA MET A 235 4.99 1.45 49.42
C MET A 235 5.48 1.76 50.84
N ARG A 236 4.58 2.15 51.76
CA ARG A 236 4.87 2.11 53.21
C ARG A 236 4.83 0.66 53.70
N GLY A 237 5.84 -0.11 53.29
CA GLY A 237 6.19 -1.38 53.90
C GLY A 237 6.58 -1.15 55.36
N ARG A 238 6.00 -1.98 56.22
CA ARG A 238 6.22 -2.06 57.67
C ARG A 238 7.72 -2.09 58.01
N GLY A 239 8.24 -0.98 58.52
CA GLY A 239 9.46 -0.95 59.32
C GLY A 239 9.05 -0.94 60.78
N THR A 240 9.18 -2.08 61.45
CA THR A 240 9.05 -2.19 62.91
C THR A 240 10.05 -1.26 63.58
N ALA A 241 9.53 -0.38 64.44
CA ALA A 241 10.33 0.17 65.52
C ALA A 241 10.77 -0.98 66.42
N ASN A 242 12.06 -1.14 66.63
CA ASN A 242 12.59 -1.79 67.80
C ASN A 242 13.53 -0.78 68.47
N VAL A 243 13.26 -0.60 69.77
CA VAL A 243 14.04 0.12 70.77
C VAL A 243 15.45 -0.46 70.86
#